data_AF-A0A328A8P5-F1
#
_entry.id   AF-A0A328A8P5-F1
#
_cell.length_a   1.000
_cell.length_b   1.000
_cell.length_c   1.000
_cell.angle_alpha   90.00
_cell.angle_beta   90.00
_cell.angle_gamma   90.00
#
_symmetry.space_group_name_H-M   'P 1'
#
loop_
_entity.id
_entity.type
_entity.pdbx_description
1 polymer ?
#
loop_
_entity_poly.entity_id
_entity_poly.type
_entity_poly.pdbx_seq_one_letter_code
_entity_poly.pdbx_strand_id
1 'polypeptide(L)'
;MQIYRPISLYDRRPNFNFKDVKRGLQCTECGLEINVICDKTKAIVCKGCLKRMKKVELIRDNLIELEVLLNRPITTKDAHRWVGRELRHTTKRVLEKYFNKVDDRYYYFEKYYNKL
;
A
#
# COMPACT_ATOMS: atom_id res chain seq x y z
N MET A 1 -31.65 10.94 -2.05
CA MET A 1 -31.42 11.08 -0.60
C MET A 1 -29.92 11.09 -0.36
N GLN A 2 -29.37 12.19 0.16
CA GLN A 2 -27.94 12.31 0.42
C GLN A 2 -27.66 11.63 1.77
N ILE A 3 -27.01 10.47 1.74
CA ILE A 3 -26.74 9.68 2.95
C ILE A 3 -25.62 10.38 3.72
N TYR A 4 -25.96 10.93 4.88
CA TYR A 4 -25.01 11.54 5.82
C TYR A 4 -24.08 10.45 6.36
N ARG A 5 -22.80 10.50 5.97
CA ARG A 5 -21.75 9.61 6.50
C ARG A 5 -21.32 10.14 7.87
N PRO A 6 -21.26 9.31 8.92
CA PRO A 6 -20.58 9.72 10.14
C PRO A 6 -19.10 9.94 9.82
N ILE A 7 -18.59 11.13 10.14
CA ILE A 7 -17.17 11.45 10.13
C ILE A 7 -16.49 10.51 11.13
N SER A 8 -15.94 9.40 10.64
CA SER A 8 -15.04 8.57 11.44
C SER A 8 -13.80 9.42 11.76
N LEU A 9 -13.07 9.09 12.83
CA LEU A 9 -11.83 9.79 13.19
C LEU A 9 -10.78 9.81 12.04
N TYR A 10 -10.98 9.03 10.97
CA TYR A 10 -10.20 8.97 9.74
C TYR A 10 -10.64 9.95 8.62
N ASP A 11 -11.77 10.64 8.78
CA ASP A 11 -12.25 11.68 7.86
C ASP A 11 -11.50 13.01 8.03
N ARG A 12 -10.65 13.11 9.06
CA ARG A 12 -9.56 14.08 9.08
C ARG A 12 -8.35 13.46 8.40
N ARG A 13 -8.39 13.33 7.07
CA ARG A 13 -7.15 13.17 6.30
C ARG A 13 -6.20 14.25 6.81
N PRO A 14 -5.00 13.92 7.33
CA PRO A 14 -4.07 14.94 7.77
C PRO A 14 -3.88 15.91 6.60
N ASN A 15 -3.84 17.21 6.87
CA ASN A 15 -3.58 18.18 5.80
C ASN A 15 -2.12 18.01 5.36
N PHE A 16 -1.91 17.12 4.39
CA PHE A 16 -0.61 16.82 3.82
C PHE A 16 -0.69 16.92 2.31
N ASN A 17 0.37 17.43 1.70
CA ASN A 17 0.52 17.38 0.26
C ASN A 17 1.05 16.00 -0.12
N PHE A 18 0.30 15.26 -0.94
CA PHE A 18 0.72 13.91 -1.36
C PHE A 18 2.08 13.89 -2.07
N LYS A 19 2.52 15.04 -2.61
CA LYS A 19 3.87 15.20 -3.19
C LYS A 19 4.99 15.05 -2.17
N ASP A 20 4.71 15.35 -0.90
CA ASP A 20 5.69 15.33 0.19
C ASP A 20 5.75 13.96 0.88
N VAL A 21 4.80 13.07 0.56
CA VAL A 21 4.79 11.72 1.12
C VAL A 21 5.90 10.90 0.48
N LYS A 22 6.82 10.44 1.32
CA LYS A 22 7.94 9.61 0.92
C LYS A 22 7.43 8.27 0.40
N ARG A 23 7.75 7.97 -0.85
CA ARG A 23 7.47 6.69 -1.50
C ARG A 23 8.55 5.67 -1.14
N GLY A 24 8.34 4.44 -1.57
CA GLY A 24 9.20 3.30 -1.27
C GLY A 24 8.54 2.40 -0.23
N LEU A 25 9.09 1.20 -0.06
CA LEU A 25 8.62 0.29 0.99
C LEU A 25 9.01 0.83 2.36
N GLN A 26 8.04 0.85 3.27
CA GLN A 26 8.25 1.22 4.67
C GLN A 26 7.97 0.02 5.57
N CYS A 27 8.73 -0.08 6.66
CA CYS A 27 8.48 -1.08 7.69
C CYS A 27 7.15 -0.80 8.37
N THR A 28 6.27 -1.80 8.43
CA THR A 28 4.95 -1.70 9.07
C THR A 28 5.00 -1.55 10.60
N GLU A 29 6.18 -1.63 11.21
CA GLU A 29 6.37 -1.49 12.65
C GLU A 29 6.95 -0.13 13.04
N CYS A 30 8.06 0.27 12.41
CA CYS A 30 8.79 1.49 12.79
C CYS A 30 8.78 2.58 11.72
N GLY A 31 8.10 2.37 10.59
CA GLY A 31 8.02 3.35 9.49
C GLY A 31 9.32 3.58 8.73
N LEU A 32 10.44 2.94 9.11
CA LEU A 32 11.71 3.12 8.43
C LEU A 32 11.64 2.58 6.99
N GLU A 33 12.21 3.35 6.06
CA GLU A 33 12.34 2.94 4.66
C GLU A 33 13.15 1.65 4.52
N ILE A 34 12.68 0.79 3.63
CA ILE A 34 13.25 -0.50 3.30
C ILE A 34 13.87 -0.41 1.90
N ASN A 35 15.19 -0.34 1.86
CA ASN A 35 15.96 -0.40 0.62
C ASN A 35 16.06 -1.84 0.12
N VAL A 36 15.24 -2.21 -0.87
CA VAL A 36 15.29 -3.53 -1.50
C VAL A 36 16.18 -3.48 -2.74
N ILE A 37 17.49 -3.64 -2.55
CA ILE A 37 18.42 -3.79 -3.68
C ILE A 37 18.40 -5.25 -4.12
N CYS A 38 17.69 -5.55 -5.20
CA CYS A 38 17.77 -6.81 -5.96
C CYS A 38 17.83 -8.10 -5.12
N ASP A 39 17.17 -8.12 -3.97
CA ASP A 39 17.21 -9.28 -3.10
C ASP A 39 16.25 -10.36 -3.66
N LYS A 40 16.78 -11.55 -3.97
CA LYS A 40 15.98 -12.69 -4.45
C LYS A 40 15.24 -13.40 -3.31
N THR A 41 15.52 -13.06 -2.06
CA THR A 41 14.90 -13.70 -0.90
C THR A 41 13.40 -13.34 -0.80
N LYS A 42 12.62 -14.22 -0.16
CA LYS A 42 11.18 -14.01 0.09
C LYS A 42 10.91 -13.19 1.36
N ALA A 43 11.95 -12.87 2.13
CA ALA A 43 11.85 -12.18 3.41
C ALA A 43 12.68 -10.91 3.39
N ILE A 44 12.31 -9.92 4.18
CA ILE A 44 13.05 -8.68 4.38
C ILE A 44 13.19 -8.46 5.89
N VAL A 45 14.35 -7.98 6.32
CA VAL A 45 14.59 -7.59 7.71
C VAL A 45 14.72 -6.07 7.75
N CYS A 46 13.92 -5.42 8.60
CA CYS A 46 14.04 -3.98 8.81
C CYS A 46 15.36 -3.67 9.54
N LYS A 47 16.13 -2.68 9.05
CA LYS A 47 17.37 -2.27 9.71
C LYS A 47 17.15 -1.45 11.00
N GLY A 48 15.96 -0.87 11.17
CA GLY A 48 15.62 -0.06 12.34
C GLY A 48 15.17 -0.91 13.53
N CYS A 49 14.13 -1.72 13.35
CA CYS A 49 13.54 -2.53 14.43
C CYS A 49 13.83 -4.03 14.32
N LEU A 50 14.65 -4.47 13.37
CA LEU A 50 15.03 -5.89 13.14
C LEU A 50 13.85 -6.83 12.84
N LYS A 51 12.64 -6.31 12.64
CA LYS A 51 11.47 -7.10 12.27
C LYS A 51 11.69 -7.81 10.94
N ARG A 52 11.54 -9.13 10.96
CA ARG A 52 11.53 -9.98 9.77
C ARG A 52 10.11 -10.04 9.21
N MET A 53 9.95 -9.71 7.94
CA MET A 53 8.67 -9.62 7.23
C MET A 53 8.74 -10.42 5.93
N LYS A 54 7.63 -10.99 5.47
CA LYS A 54 7.60 -11.55 4.10
C LYS A 54 7.47 -10.41 3.11
N LYS A 55 8.27 -10.43 2.04
CA LYS A 55 8.30 -9.40 1.01
C LYS A 55 6.91 -9.12 0.41
N VAL A 56 6.16 -10.18 0.12
CA VAL A 56 4.82 -10.10 -0.46
C VAL A 56 3.83 -9.43 0.51
N GLU A 57 3.90 -9.76 1.80
CA GLU A 57 3.02 -9.17 2.82
C GLU A 57 3.38 -7.70 3.05
N LEU A 58 4.68 -7.37 3.08
CA LEU A 58 5.17 -5.99 3.19
C LEU A 58 4.66 -5.11 2.03
N ILE A 59 4.77 -5.61 0.79
CA ILE A 59 4.26 -4.91 -0.39
C ILE A 59 2.74 -4.73 -0.29
N ARG A 60 2.00 -5.77 0.11
CA ARG A 60 0.54 -5.69 0.30
C ARG A 60 0.18 -4.58 1.27
N ASP A 61 0.81 -4.55 2.44
CA ASP A 61 0.48 -3.60 3.50
C ASP A 61 0.82 -2.15 3.09
N ASN A 62 1.92 -1.94 2.36
CA ASN A 62 2.26 -0.64 1.79
C ASN A 62 1.29 -0.18 0.68
N LEU A 63 0.76 -1.10 -0.12
CA LEU A 63 -0.25 -0.77 -1.15
C LEU A 63 -1.62 -0.47 -0.54
N ILE A 64 -1.95 -1.16 0.55
CA ILE A 64 -3.13 -0.87 1.37
C ILE A 64 -3.03 0.56 1.92
N GLU A 65 -1.89 0.94 2.49
CA GLU A 65 -1.65 2.30 2.97
C GLU A 65 -1.80 3.33 1.84
N LEU A 66 -1.23 3.06 0.66
CA LEU A 66 -1.40 3.92 -0.52
C LEU A 66 -2.87 4.13 -0.86
N GLU A 67 -3.67 3.06 -0.89
CA GLU A 67 -5.11 3.15 -1.19
C GLU A 67 -5.82 4.06 -0.19
N VAL A 68 -5.52 3.91 1.11
CA VAL A 68 -6.05 4.77 2.19
C VAL A 68 -5.63 6.24 1.99
N LEU A 69 -4.36 6.49 1.68
CA LEU A 69 -3.84 7.84 1.46
C LEU A 69 -4.44 8.52 0.22
N LEU A 70 -4.76 7.74 -0.82
CA LEU A 70 -5.41 8.24 -2.03
C LEU A 70 -6.93 8.37 -1.88
N ASN A 71 -7.54 7.60 -0.97
CA ASN A 71 -8.99 7.48 -0.79
C ASN A 71 -9.72 7.11 -2.09
N ARG A 72 -9.15 6.20 -2.87
CA ARG A 72 -9.72 5.61 -4.08
C ARG A 72 -9.02 4.29 -4.43
N PRO A 73 -9.65 3.39 -5.21
CA PRO A 73 -8.97 2.25 -5.82
C PRO A 73 -7.68 2.68 -6.54
N ILE A 74 -6.65 1.85 -6.48
CA ILE A 74 -5.31 2.11 -7.03
C ILE A 74 -5.12 1.46 -8.40
N THR A 75 -4.32 2.08 -9.24
CA THR A 75 -3.90 1.48 -10.51
C THR A 75 -2.57 0.75 -10.36
N THR A 76 -2.24 -0.14 -11.30
CA THR A 76 -0.89 -0.75 -11.36
C THR A 76 0.21 0.32 -11.48
N LYS A 77 -0.07 1.46 -12.12
CA LYS A 77 0.87 2.58 -12.25
C LYS A 77 1.10 3.28 -10.91
N ASP A 78 0.05 3.47 -10.11
CA ASP A 78 0.14 4.00 -8.74
C ASP A 78 1.02 3.07 -7.89
N ALA A 79 0.72 1.78 -7.91
CA ALA A 79 1.44 0.75 -7.17
C ALA A 79 2.94 0.71 -7.51
N HIS A 80 3.30 0.72 -8.80
CA HIS A 80 4.71 0.74 -9.23
C HIS A 80 5.44 2.03 -8.81
N ARG A 81 4.75 3.17 -8.83
CA ARG A 81 5.34 4.45 -8.40
C ARG A 81 5.54 4.49 -6.89
N TRP A 82 4.67 3.85 -6.14
CA TRP A 82 4.71 3.82 -4.68
C TRP A 82 5.77 2.85 -4.16
N VAL A 83 5.75 1.60 -4.63
CA VAL A 83 6.62 0.54 -4.13
C VAL A 83 8.03 0.61 -4.72
N GLY A 84 8.14 1.02 -5.99
CA GLY A 84 9.39 0.99 -6.76
C GLY A 84 9.29 0.13 -8.02
N ARG A 85 10.02 0.52 -9.08
CA ARG A 85 9.97 -0.14 -10.40
C ARG A 85 10.70 -1.49 -10.41
N GLU A 86 11.68 -1.65 -9.55
CA GLU A 86 12.47 -2.86 -9.34
C GLU A 86 11.61 -4.02 -8.81
N LEU A 87 10.50 -3.71 -8.11
CA LEU A 87 9.56 -4.70 -7.59
C LEU A 87 8.32 -4.91 -8.47
N ARG A 88 8.24 -4.30 -9.66
CA ARG A 88 7.04 -4.30 -10.53
C ARG A 88 6.36 -5.65 -10.69
N HIS A 89 7.13 -6.72 -10.90
CA HIS A 89 6.59 -8.06 -11.10
C HIS A 89 6.00 -8.65 -9.83
N THR A 90 6.63 -8.41 -8.68
CA THR A 90 6.11 -8.81 -7.37
C THR A 90 4.89 -7.97 -7.00
N THR A 91 4.92 -6.67 -7.26
CA THR A 91 3.80 -5.74 -7.05
C THR A 91 2.58 -6.17 -7.84
N LYS A 92 2.72 -6.48 -9.13
CA LYS A 92 1.61 -7.00 -9.95
C LYS A 92 1.02 -8.28 -9.37
N ARG A 93 1.86 -9.24 -8.98
CA ARG A 93 1.41 -10.49 -8.33
C ARG A 93 0.69 -10.23 -7.01
N VAL A 94 1.11 -9.23 -6.24
CA VAL A 94 0.45 -8.86 -4.98
C VAL A 94 -0.94 -8.27 -5.26
N LEU A 95 -1.06 -7.37 -6.25
CA LEU A 95 -2.37 -6.83 -6.66
C LEU A 95 -3.32 -7.95 -7.08
N GLU A 96 -2.89 -8.83 -7.98
CA GLU A 96 -3.71 -9.95 -8.49
C GLU A 96 -4.10 -10.96 -7.40
N LYS A 97 -3.28 -11.10 -6.35
CA LYS A 97 -3.52 -12.08 -5.27
C LYS A 97 -4.35 -11.55 -4.11
N TYR A 98 -4.20 -10.27 -3.75
CA TYR A 98 -4.74 -9.73 -2.50
C TYR A 98 -5.77 -8.62 -2.68
N PHE A 99 -5.89 -8.04 -3.88
CA PHE A 99 -6.81 -6.96 -4.16
C PHE A 99 -7.89 -7.44 -5.11
N ASN A 100 -9.12 -6.96 -4.92
CA ASN A 100 -10.20 -7.14 -5.85
C ASN A 100 -10.03 -6.19 -7.03
N LYS A 101 -10.38 -6.67 -8.22
CA LYS A 101 -10.27 -5.91 -9.46
C LYS A 101 -11.64 -5.31 -9.79
N VAL A 102 -11.73 -3.98 -9.92
CA VAL A 102 -12.97 -3.29 -10.29
C VAL A 102 -13.21 -3.45 -11.80
N ASP A 103 -12.17 -3.19 -12.58
CA ASP A 103 -12.11 -3.25 -14.03
C ASP A 103 -10.66 -3.53 -14.46
N ASP A 104 -10.34 -3.42 -15.75
CA ASP A 104 -8.97 -3.65 -16.25
C ASP A 104 -7.90 -2.69 -15.73
N ARG A 105 -8.26 -1.67 -14.94
CA ARG A 105 -7.37 -0.59 -14.51
C ARG A 105 -7.23 -0.48 -13.00
N TYR A 106 -8.28 -0.77 -12.24
CA TYR A 106 -8.36 -0.44 -10.82
C TYR A 106 -8.43 -1.68 -9.90
N TYR A 107 -7.72 -1.56 -8.79
CA TYR A 107 -7.63 -2.55 -7.71
C TYR A 107 -8.02 -1.92 -6.38
N TYR A 108 -8.73 -2.66 -5.53
CA TYR A 108 -9.13 -2.22 -4.20
C TYR A 108 -9.02 -3.35 -3.17
N PHE A 109 -8.72 -3.02 -1.91
CA PHE A 109 -8.65 -3.99 -0.84
C PHE A 109 -9.99 -4.09 -0.09
N GLU A 110 -10.62 -5.26 -0.16
CA GLU A 110 -12.00 -5.50 0.31
C GLU A 110 -12.26 -5.08 1.76
N LYS A 111 -11.30 -5.31 2.65
CA LYS A 111 -11.46 -5.08 4.09
C LYS A 111 -11.71 -3.60 4.45
N TYR A 112 -11.43 -2.66 3.55
CA TYR A 112 -11.74 -1.24 3.73
C TYR A 112 -13.15 -0.86 3.27
N TYR A 113 -13.78 -1.67 2.41
CA TYR A 113 -15.11 -1.37 1.87
C TYR A 113 -16.22 -2.23 2.50
N ASN A 114 -15.88 -3.37 3.13
CA ASN A 114 -16.83 -4.29 3.76
C ASN A 114 -16.92 -4.15 5.29
N LYS A 115 -17.24 -2.93 5.74
CA LYS A 115 -18.11 -2.72 6.91
C LYS A 115 -19.31 -1.90 6.42
N LEU A 116 -20.21 -2.58 5.73
CA LEU A 116 -21.56 -2.12 5.42
C LEU A 116 -22.54 -2.94 6.26
#